data_AF-W1XN38-F1
#
_entry.id   AF-W1XN38-F1
#
_cell.length_a   1.000
_cell.length_b   1.000
_cell.length_c   1.000
_cell.angle_alpha   90.00
_cell.angle_beta   90.00
_cell.angle_gamma   90.00
#
_symmetry.space_group_name_H-M   'P 1'
#
loop_
_entity.id
_entity.type
_entity.pdbx_description
1 polymer ?
#
loop_
_entity_poly.entity_id
_entity_poly.type
_entity_poly.pdbx_seq_one_letter_code
_entity_poly.pdbx_strand_id
1 'polypeptide(L)'
;AQMALFSPYDVERVYGKPFADIAISEHYDELVADERIRKKYLNARDFFQRLAEIQFESGYPYIMYEDTVNRANPIAGRINMSNLCS
;
A
#
# COMPACT_ATOMS: atom_id res chain seq x y z
N ALA A 1 11.29 11.97 3.40
CA ALA A 1 10.12 11.94 2.50
C ALA A 1 8.89 11.57 3.33
N GLN A 2 7.76 12.23 3.12
CA GLN A 2 6.50 11.92 3.80
C GLN A 2 5.76 10.83 3.03
N MET A 3 5.16 9.88 3.75
CA MET A 3 4.31 8.81 3.22
C MET A 3 2.87 9.06 3.65
N ALA A 4 1.95 9.11 2.69
CA ALA A 4 0.53 9.28 2.94
C ALA A 4 -0.14 7.92 3.16
N LEU A 5 -0.90 7.80 4.25
CA LEU A 5 -1.80 6.69 4.51
C LEU A 5 -3.23 7.14 4.23
N PHE A 6 -3.90 6.47 3.30
CA PHE A 6 -5.26 6.81 2.89
C PHE A 6 -6.29 5.99 3.67
N SER A 7 -7.44 6.60 3.98
CA SER A 7 -8.57 5.95 4.62
C SER A 7 -9.27 4.97 3.65
N PRO A 8 -9.31 3.66 3.94
CA PRO A 8 -9.99 2.70 3.07
C PRO A 8 -11.47 3.01 2.88
N TYR A 9 -12.14 3.47 3.95
CA TYR A 9 -13.55 3.84 3.94
C TYR A 9 -13.83 5.01 2.98
N ASP A 10 -13.00 6.04 2.98
CA ASP A 10 -13.20 7.19 2.10
C ASP A 10 -12.85 6.84 0.65
N VAL A 11 -11.78 6.06 0.46
CA VAL A 11 -11.37 5.56 -0.86
C VAL A 11 -12.50 4.76 -1.51
N GLU A 12 -13.11 3.82 -0.79
CA GLU A 12 -14.23 3.03 -1.33
C GLU A 12 -15.44 3.90 -1.70
N ARG A 13 -15.77 4.90 -0.88
CA ARG A 13 -16.87 5.83 -1.18
C ARG A 13 -16.60 6.73 -2.39
N VAL A 14 -15.35 7.09 -2.64
CA VAL A 14 -14.96 7.98 -3.75
C VAL A 14 -14.75 7.20 -5.05
N TYR A 15 -14.07 6.06 -4.99
CA TYR A 15 -13.65 5.28 -6.16
C TYR A 15 -14.60 4.12 -6.49
N GLY A 16 -15.56 3.80 -5.60
CA GLY A 16 -16.49 2.69 -5.79
C GLY A 16 -15.82 1.31 -5.76
N LYS A 17 -14.58 1.23 -5.26
CA LYS A 17 -13.77 0.01 -5.15
C LYS A 17 -13.12 -0.08 -3.78
N PRO A 18 -13.02 -1.28 -3.18
CA PRO A 18 -12.23 -1.47 -1.98
C PRO A 18 -10.79 -0.97 -2.17
N PHE A 19 -10.18 -0.51 -1.09
CA PHE A 19 -8.81 0.03 -1.11
C PHE A 19 -7.79 -0.93 -1.76
N ALA A 20 -7.91 -2.23 -1.49
CA ALA A 20 -7.02 -3.27 -1.99
C ALA A 20 -7.14 -3.56 -3.50
N ASP A 21 -8.13 -2.97 -4.17
CA ASP A 21 -8.41 -3.20 -5.60
C ASP A 21 -8.04 -1.99 -6.48
N ILE A 22 -7.37 -0.99 -5.90
CA ILE A 22 -6.90 0.23 -6.58
C ILE A 22 -5.37 0.20 -6.66
N ALA A 23 -4.82 0.70 -7.76
CA ALA A 23 -3.38 0.85 -7.93
C ALA A 23 -2.87 2.08 -7.17
N ILE A 24 -2.38 1.89 -5.95
CA ILE A 24 -1.98 3.01 -5.07
C ILE A 24 -0.86 3.84 -5.71
N SER A 25 0.14 3.21 -6.30
CA SER A 25 1.26 3.92 -6.95
C SER A 25 0.81 4.75 -8.15
N GLU A 26 -0.15 4.27 -8.94
CA GLU A 26 -0.67 4.98 -10.12
C GLU A 26 -1.53 6.19 -9.72
N HIS A 27 -2.31 6.05 -8.65
CA HIS A 27 -3.24 7.09 -8.16
C HIS A 27 -2.68 7.91 -7.00
N TYR A 28 -1.40 7.78 -6.65
CA TYR A 28 -0.89 8.33 -5.38
C TYR A 28 -1.10 9.84 -5.28
N ASP A 29 -0.72 10.60 -6.31
CA ASP A 29 -0.85 12.05 -6.32
C ASP A 29 -2.33 12.50 -6.36
N GLU A 30 -3.18 11.75 -7.06
CA GLU A 30 -4.63 11.99 -7.11
C GLU A 30 -5.26 11.78 -5.73
N LEU A 31 -4.91 10.67 -5.07
CA LEU A 31 -5.36 10.36 -3.72
C LEU A 31 -4.87 11.40 -2.71
N VAL A 32 -3.62 11.87 -2.82
CA VAL A 32 -3.06 12.94 -1.99
C VAL A 32 -3.85 14.24 -2.17
N ALA A 33 -4.16 14.62 -3.42
CA ALA A 33 -4.87 15.85 -3.75
C ALA A 33 -6.36 15.84 -3.35
N ASP A 34 -7.02 14.67 -3.30
CA ASP A 34 -8.48 14.60 -3.08
C ASP A 34 -8.88 14.86 -1.61
N GLU A 35 -9.33 16.06 -1.29
CA GLU A 35 -9.73 16.49 0.06
C GLU A 35 -10.84 15.63 0.70
N ARG A 36 -11.61 14.87 -0.09
CA ARG A 36 -12.65 13.96 0.44
C ARG A 36 -12.05 12.74 1.14
N ILE A 37 -10.79 12.43 0.86
CA ILE A 37 -10.09 11.26 1.39
C ILE A 37 -9.24 11.68 2.58
N ARG A 38 -9.55 11.16 3.76
CA ARG A 38 -8.74 11.40 4.94
C ARG A 38 -7.36 10.77 4.76
N LYS A 39 -6.31 11.55 5.05
CA LYS A 39 -4.92 11.07 5.10
C LYS A 39 -4.33 11.16 6.50
N LYS A 40 -3.37 10.29 6.77
CA LYS A 40 -2.35 10.47 7.81
C LYS A 40 -0.99 10.48 7.14
N TYR A 41 -0.01 11.11 7.78
CA TYR A 41 1.35 11.17 7.27
C TYR A 41 2.33 10.55 8.26
N LEU A 42 3.34 9.89 7.72
CA LEU A 42 4.48 9.37 8.46
C LEU A 42 5.76 9.53 7.64
N ASN A 43 6.91 9.44 8.29
CA ASN A 43 8.18 9.47 7.59
C ASN A 43 8.49 8.10 6.96
N ALA A 44 8.69 8.07 5.64
CA ALA A 44 8.98 6.84 4.91
C ALA A 44 10.26 6.14 5.40
N ARG A 45 11.28 6.91 5.82
CA ARG A 45 12.54 6.34 6.33
C ARG A 45 12.32 5.63 7.66
N ASP A 46 11.55 6.26 8.55
CA ASP A 46 11.26 5.70 9.87
C ASP A 46 10.39 4.44 9.75
N PHE A 47 9.50 4.38 8.74
CA PHE A 47 8.75 3.17 8.40
C PHE A 47 9.68 2.00 8.03
N PHE A 48 10.62 2.20 7.10
CA PHE A 48 11.56 1.14 6.71
C PHE A 48 12.53 0.77 7.84
N GLN A 49 12.92 1.74 8.67
CA GLN A 49 13.72 1.47 9.86
C GLN A 49 12.95 0.54 10.81
N ARG A 50 11.70 0.88 11.14
CA ARG A 50 10.88 0.07 12.05
C ARG A 50 10.61 -1.33 11.48
N LEU A 51 10.41 -1.42 10.16
CA LEU A 51 10.24 -2.70 9.48
C LEU A 51 11.49 -3.59 9.64
N ALA A 52 12.68 -3.03 9.44
CA ALA A 52 13.95 -3.74 9.60
C ALA A 52 14.22 -4.17 11.06
N GLU A 53 13.89 -3.32 12.04
CA GLU A 53 13.99 -3.64 13.47
C GLU A 53 13.12 -4.87 13.82
N ILE A 54 11.86 -4.89 13.39
CA ILE A 54 10.93 -6.00 13.69
C ILE A 54 11.36 -7.28 12.95
N GLN A 55 11.86 -7.16 11.71
CA GLN A 55 12.43 -8.30 10.97
C GLN A 55 13.65 -8.88 11.67
N PHE A 56 14.51 -8.02 12.22
CA PHE A 56 15.67 -8.46 12.99
C PHE A 56 15.25 -9.24 14.25
N GLU A 57 14.23 -8.77 14.96
CA GLU A 57 13.76 -9.39 16.20
C GLU A 57 12.97 -10.69 15.99
N SER A 58 12.19 -10.79 14.91
CA SER A 58 11.16 -11.84 14.77
C SER A 58 11.18 -12.58 13.43
N GLY A 59 11.95 -12.13 12.45
CA GLY A 59 11.94 -12.65 11.07
C GLY A 59 10.78 -12.16 10.21
N TYR A 60 9.80 -11.44 10.77
CA TYR A 60 8.63 -10.87 10.09
C TYR A 60 8.64 -9.34 10.16
N PRO A 61 7.90 -8.59 9.32
CA PRO A 61 6.95 -9.03 8.29
C PRO A 61 7.59 -9.47 6.98
N TYR A 62 6.84 -10.26 6.20
CA TYR A 62 7.15 -10.51 4.79
C TYR A 62 6.98 -9.24 3.95
N ILE A 63 7.64 -9.20 2.79
CA ILE A 63 7.56 -8.09 1.85
C ILE A 63 7.07 -8.63 0.51
N MET A 64 5.95 -8.10 0.04
CA MET A 64 5.48 -8.28 -1.33
C MET A 64 5.60 -6.93 -2.05
N TYR A 65 6.40 -6.87 -3.12
CA TYR A 65 6.51 -5.68 -3.95
C TYR A 65 5.34 -5.62 -4.95
N GLU A 66 4.21 -5.05 -4.52
CA GLU A 66 2.93 -5.00 -5.26
C GLU A 66 3.10 -4.64 -6.74
N ASP A 67 3.80 -3.55 -7.05
CA ASP A 67 3.97 -3.08 -8.43
C ASP A 67 4.86 -3.99 -9.29
N THR A 68 5.83 -4.66 -8.67
CA THR A 68 6.66 -5.65 -9.37
C THR A 68 5.82 -6.87 -9.72
N VAL A 69 5.03 -7.35 -8.75
CA VAL A 69 4.14 -8.51 -8.89
C VAL A 69 3.06 -8.25 -9.94
N ASN A 70 2.34 -7.13 -9.84
CA ASN A 70 1.24 -6.81 -10.76
C ASN A 70 1.71 -6.49 -12.18
N ARG A 71 2.90 -5.89 -12.34
CA ARG A 71 3.50 -5.65 -13.67
C ARG A 71 3.91 -6.94 -14.37
N ALA A 72 4.32 -7.94 -13.61
CA ALA A 72 4.70 -9.26 -14.13
C ALA A 72 3.51 -10.22 -14.26
N ASN A 73 2.35 -9.90 -13.67
CA ASN A 73 1.17 -10.75 -13.67
C ASN A 73 0.52 -10.81 -15.08
N PRO A 74 0.41 -11.99 -15.71
CA PRO A 74 -0.22 -12.12 -17.03
C PRO A 74 -1.75 -12.22 -16.97
N ILE A 75 -2.34 -12.30 -15.77
CA ILE A 75 -3.78 -12.51 -15.57
C ILE A 75 -4.49 -11.18 -15.29
N ALA A 76 -5.66 -10.98 -15.91
CA ALA A 76 -6.50 -9.82 -15.63
C ALA A 76 -6.97 -9.81 -14.17
N GLY A 77 -6.63 -8.73 -13.46
CA GLY A 77 -6.90 -8.57 -12.03
C GLY A 77 -5.67 -7.98 -11.32
N ARG A 78 -5.82 -7.73 -10.02
CA ARG A 78 -4.72 -7.29 -9.15
C ARG A 78 -4.39 -8.35 -8.11
N ILE A 79 -3.11 -8.48 -7.78
CA ILE A 79 -2.60 -9.28 -6.68
C ILE A 79 -2.35 -8.34 -5.51
N ASN A 80 -3.14 -8.50 -4.44
CA ASN A 80 -3.14 -7.63 -3.26
C ASN A 80 -2.73 -8.36 -1.97
N MET A 81 -2.40 -9.65 -2.05
CA MET A 81 -1.93 -10.47 -0.93
C MET A 81 -1.06 -11.62 -1.42
N SER A 82 -0.39 -12.29 -0.49
CA SER A 82 0.34 -13.53 -0.73
C SER A 82 0.02 -14.58 0.33
N ASN A 83 0.67 -15.74 0.26
CA ASN A 83 0.47 -16.84 1.20
C ASN A 83 1.37 -16.72 2.45
N LEU A 84 1.27 -17.73 3.33
CA LEU A 84 2.08 -17.82 4.55
C LEU A 84 3.59 -18.00 4.30
N CYS A 85 3.99 -18.30 3.07
CA CYS A 85 5.40 -18.46 2.68
C CYS A 85 5.89 -17.34 1.76
N SER A 86 5.17 -16.20 1.78
CA SER A 86 5.41 -14.93 1.07
C SER A 86 5.33 -14.93 -0.45
#